data_AF-A0A5E7RP54-F1
#
_entry.id   AF-A0A5E7RP54-F1
#
_cell.length_a   1.000
_cell.length_b   1.000
_cell.length_c   1.000
_cell.angle_alpha   90.00
_cell.angle_beta   90.00
_cell.angle_gamma   90.00
#
_symmetry.space_group_name_H-M   'P 1'
#
loop_
_entity.id
_entity.type
_entity.pdbx_description
1 polymer ?
#
loop_
_entity_poly.entity_id
_entity_poly.type
_entity_poly.pdbx_seq_one_letter_code
_entity_poly.pdbx_strand_id
1 'polypeptide(L)'
;MQSQSVDTNNTARTFIPGAWQNQQADAAAAAREAAQQFARAHLRLDFADASHWRALAAAAGVRLPAWYVRCTGGGVRKFCARLGLDLPAIEDATGCSSFRELAGMNPTWPLFAVVGLLLEIHAERAAPVPQYN
;
A
#
# COMPACT_ATOMS: atom_id res chain seq x y z
N MET A 1 15.15 -64.57 3.13
CA MET A 1 15.51 -63.17 2.85
C MET A 1 14.94 -62.81 1.49
N GLN A 2 13.81 -62.10 1.44
CA GLN A 2 13.30 -61.50 0.20
C GLN A 2 12.97 -60.05 0.52
N SER A 3 13.78 -59.15 0.00
CA SER A 3 13.67 -57.71 0.15
C SER A 3 12.65 -57.19 -0.87
N GLN A 4 11.58 -56.55 -0.40
CA GLN A 4 10.69 -55.79 -1.27
C GLN A 4 11.28 -54.40 -1.48
N SER A 5 11.66 -54.09 -2.72
CA SER A 5 12.03 -52.74 -3.15
C SER A 5 10.75 -51.90 -3.25
N VAL A 6 10.68 -50.83 -2.46
CA VAL A 6 9.62 -49.82 -2.55
C VAL A 6 10.04 -48.78 -3.57
N ASP A 7 9.49 -48.87 -4.79
CA ASP A 7 9.66 -47.86 -5.83
C ASP A 7 8.80 -46.62 -5.52
N THR A 8 9.37 -45.67 -4.77
CA THR A 8 8.81 -44.32 -4.58
C THR A 8 8.97 -43.47 -5.85
N ASN A 9 8.08 -43.64 -6.82
CA ASN A 9 7.97 -42.72 -7.96
C ASN A 9 7.13 -41.49 -7.56
N ASN A 10 7.77 -40.50 -6.93
CA ASN A 10 7.15 -39.20 -6.65
C ASN A 10 7.23 -38.31 -7.91
N THR A 11 6.30 -38.52 -8.84
CA THR A 11 6.15 -37.69 -10.04
C THR A 11 5.69 -36.29 -9.63
N ALA A 12 6.62 -35.33 -9.69
CA ALA A 12 6.32 -33.91 -9.55
C ALA A 12 5.33 -33.48 -10.65
N ARG A 13 4.04 -33.36 -10.29
CA ARG A 13 3.01 -32.81 -11.18
C ARG A 13 3.27 -31.32 -11.38
N THR A 14 3.77 -30.95 -12.56
CA THR A 14 3.81 -29.56 -13.01
C THR A 14 2.40 -29.00 -13.06
N PHE A 15 2.14 -27.95 -12.28
CA PHE A 15 0.89 -27.21 -12.35
C PHE A 15 0.87 -26.37 -13.64
N ILE A 16 -0.03 -26.69 -14.57
CA ILE A 16 -0.28 -25.90 -15.77
C ILE A 16 -1.55 -25.06 -15.51
N PRO A 17 -1.45 -23.73 -15.31
CA PRO A 17 -2.62 -22.88 -15.13
C PRO A 17 -3.53 -22.91 -16.37
N GLY A 18 -4.84 -22.86 -16.15
CA GLY A 18 -5.84 -22.88 -17.21
C GLY A 18 -5.91 -21.57 -18.00
N ALA A 19 -6.44 -21.61 -19.22
CA ALA A 19 -6.51 -20.45 -20.13
C ALA A 19 -7.15 -19.19 -19.50
N TRP A 20 -8.18 -19.35 -18.66
CA TRP A 20 -8.85 -18.25 -17.95
C TRP A 20 -8.00 -17.60 -16.84
N GLN A 21 -7.03 -18.33 -16.27
CA GLN A 21 -6.08 -17.78 -15.30
C GLN A 21 -4.99 -16.98 -16.00
N ASN A 22 -4.53 -17.45 -17.17
CA ASN A 22 -3.55 -16.73 -17.99
C ASN A 22 -4.13 -15.38 -18.47
N GLN A 23 -5.37 -15.38 -18.97
CA GLN A 23 -6.06 -14.14 -19.38
C GLN A 23 -6.22 -13.11 -18.25
N GLN A 24 -6.50 -13.55 -17.02
CA GLN A 24 -6.59 -12.65 -15.87
C GLN A 24 -5.22 -12.10 -15.47
N ALA A 25 -4.16 -12.91 -15.53
CA ALA A 25 -2.80 -12.47 -15.26
C ALA A 25 -2.34 -11.42 -16.28
N ASP A 26 -2.62 -11.64 -17.57
CA ASP A 26 -2.30 -10.70 -18.64
C ASP A 26 -3.08 -9.38 -18.50
N ALA A 27 -4.39 -9.46 -18.21
CA ALA A 27 -5.20 -8.28 -17.95
C ALA A 27 -4.72 -7.48 -16.73
N ALA A 28 -4.30 -8.16 -15.66
CA ALA A 28 -3.76 -7.52 -14.47
C ALA A 28 -2.40 -6.85 -14.75
N ALA A 29 -1.54 -7.48 -15.56
CA ALA A 29 -0.27 -6.91 -15.98
C ALA A 29 -0.48 -5.64 -16.84
N ALA A 30 -1.38 -5.71 -17.82
CA ALA A 30 -1.73 -4.57 -18.68
C ALA A 30 -2.33 -3.40 -17.88
N ALA A 31 -3.24 -3.68 -16.95
CA ALA A 31 -3.81 -2.66 -16.07
C ALA A 31 -2.73 -1.99 -15.18
N ARG A 32 -1.76 -2.77 -14.69
CA ARG A 32 -0.63 -2.27 -13.92
C ARG A 32 0.27 -1.37 -14.76
N GLU A 33 0.53 -1.75 -15.99
CA GLU A 33 1.35 -0.96 -16.91
C GLU A 33 0.66 0.36 -17.26
N ALA A 34 -0.63 0.32 -17.61
CA ALA A 34 -1.43 1.51 -17.86
C ALA A 34 -1.44 2.47 -16.64
N ALA A 35 -1.56 1.93 -15.43
CA ALA A 35 -1.49 2.72 -14.21
C ALA A 35 -0.10 3.36 -14.00
N GLN A 36 0.99 2.65 -14.33
CA GLN A 36 2.35 3.20 -14.27
C GLN A 36 2.57 4.30 -15.31
N GLN A 37 2.08 4.11 -16.54
CA GLN A 37 2.16 5.12 -17.60
C GLN A 37 1.38 6.38 -17.19
N PHE A 38 0.16 6.23 -16.69
CA PHE A 38 -0.62 7.34 -16.14
C PHE A 38 0.13 8.05 -15.01
N ALA A 39 0.72 7.29 -14.08
CA ALA A 39 1.46 7.87 -12.96
C ALA A 39 2.67 8.69 -13.41
N ARG A 40 3.44 8.22 -14.40
CA ARG A 40 4.57 8.97 -14.97
C ARG A 40 4.12 10.28 -15.64
N ALA A 41 2.94 10.30 -16.24
CA ALA A 41 2.41 11.47 -16.94
C ALA A 41 1.71 12.48 -16.01
N HIS A 42 1.11 12.02 -14.91
CA HIS A 42 0.15 12.84 -14.14
C HIS A 42 0.42 12.93 -12.63
N LEU A 43 1.27 12.07 -12.07
CA LEU A 43 1.54 12.06 -10.64
C LEU A 43 2.92 12.62 -10.34
N ARG A 44 3.03 13.29 -9.20
CA ARG A 44 4.32 13.64 -8.62
C ARG A 44 4.94 12.37 -8.06
N LEU A 45 6.15 12.03 -8.49
CA LEU A 45 6.83 10.80 -8.09
C LEU A 45 8.04 11.04 -7.19
N ASP A 46 8.56 12.27 -7.17
CA ASP A 46 9.73 12.64 -6.38
C ASP A 46 9.31 13.30 -5.05
N PHE A 47 9.69 12.63 -3.96
CA PHE A 47 9.41 13.02 -2.58
C PHE A 47 10.67 12.83 -1.74
N ALA A 48 11.14 13.92 -1.13
CA ALA A 48 12.33 13.90 -0.27
C ALA A 48 12.13 12.98 0.95
N ASP A 49 10.92 12.95 1.49
CA ASP A 49 10.57 12.22 2.72
C ASP A 49 10.32 10.72 2.48
N ALA A 50 10.49 10.23 1.24
CA ALA A 50 10.23 8.84 0.89
C ALA A 50 11.05 7.84 1.71
N SER A 51 12.27 8.19 2.15
CA SER A 51 13.07 7.36 3.05
C SER A 51 12.49 7.33 4.46
N HIS A 52 12.09 8.49 4.98
CA HIS A 52 11.45 8.65 6.28
C HIS A 52 10.13 7.86 6.37
N TRP A 53 9.26 7.99 5.38
CA TRP A 53 7.99 7.24 5.34
C TRP A 53 8.19 5.73 5.31
N ARG A 54 9.24 5.22 4.65
CA ARG A 54 9.56 3.78 4.68
C ARG A 54 9.96 3.31 6.08
N ALA A 55 10.71 4.13 6.82
CA ALA A 55 11.07 3.83 8.20
C ALA A 55 9.83 3.80 9.11
N LEU A 56 8.95 4.81 9.00
CA LEU A 56 7.69 4.84 9.75
C LEU A 56 6.78 3.66 9.42
N ALA A 57 6.65 3.31 8.14
CA ALA A 57 5.85 2.17 7.70
C ALA A 57 6.37 0.85 8.28
N ALA A 58 7.69 0.67 8.33
CA ALA A 58 8.32 -0.49 8.96
C ALA A 58 8.04 -0.53 10.47
N ALA A 59 8.16 0.59 11.17
CA ALA A 59 7.84 0.70 12.60
C ALA A 59 6.37 0.39 12.89
N ALA A 60 5.45 0.83 12.01
CA ALA A 60 4.02 0.57 12.12
C ALA A 60 3.58 -0.82 11.60
N GLY A 61 4.49 -1.64 11.06
CA GLY A 61 4.16 -2.95 10.49
C GLY A 61 3.27 -2.89 9.24
N VAL A 62 3.30 -1.78 8.50
CA VAL A 62 2.46 -1.55 7.31
C VAL A 62 3.30 -1.52 6.05
N ARG A 63 2.79 -2.14 4.98
CA ARG A 63 3.40 -2.02 3.64
C ARG A 63 2.87 -0.79 2.93
N LEU A 64 3.77 0.06 2.44
CA LEU A 64 3.41 1.24 1.65
C LEU A 64 2.76 0.86 0.31
N PRO A 65 1.82 1.69 -0.18
CA PRO A 65 1.30 1.59 -1.53
C PRO A 65 2.40 1.67 -2.59
N ALA A 66 2.18 1.06 -3.75
CA ALA A 66 3.08 1.26 -4.88
C ALA A 66 2.99 2.71 -5.39
N TRP A 67 4.12 3.23 -5.88
CA TRP A 67 4.28 4.63 -6.30
C TRP A 67 3.29 5.09 -7.38
N TYR A 68 2.78 4.18 -8.21
CA TYR A 68 1.87 4.49 -9.31
C TYR A 68 0.38 4.44 -8.92
N VAL A 69 0.06 4.08 -7.67
CA VAL A 69 -1.34 3.97 -7.23
C VAL A 69 -1.91 5.36 -7.00
N ARG A 70 -2.99 5.70 -7.71
CA ARG A 70 -3.70 6.96 -7.52
C ARG A 70 -4.31 7.05 -6.11
N CYS A 71 -4.23 8.24 -5.50
CA CYS A 71 -4.92 8.51 -4.26
C CYS A 71 -6.45 8.54 -4.46
N THR A 72 -7.19 7.79 -3.65
CA THR A 72 -8.66 7.81 -3.61
C THR A 72 -9.13 7.74 -2.16
N GLY A 73 -10.31 8.28 -1.84
CA GLY A 73 -10.83 8.26 -0.47
C GLY A 73 -10.97 6.84 0.10
N GLY A 74 -11.30 5.85 -0.74
CA GLY A 74 -11.33 4.43 -0.32
C GLY A 74 -9.94 3.88 0.03
N GLY A 75 -8.91 4.28 -0.72
CA GLY A 75 -7.52 3.96 -0.42
C GLY A 75 -7.07 4.56 0.90
N VAL A 76 -7.33 5.85 1.11
CA VAL A 76 -7.02 6.58 2.35
C VAL A 76 -7.70 5.92 3.54
N ARG A 77 -9.02 5.69 3.48
CA ARG A 77 -9.80 5.03 4.53
C ARG A 77 -9.20 3.68 4.95
N LYS A 78 -8.76 2.87 3.98
CA LYS A 78 -8.16 1.56 4.24
C LYS A 78 -6.87 1.68 5.08
N PHE A 79 -6.04 2.68 4.81
CA PHE A 79 -4.81 2.88 5.56
C PHE A 79 -5.05 3.53 6.93
N CYS A 80 -5.97 4.50 7.03
CA CYS A 80 -6.39 5.04 8.33
C CYS A 80 -6.85 3.91 9.27
N ALA A 81 -7.71 3.00 8.79
CA ALA A 81 -8.18 1.86 9.56
C ALA A 81 -7.06 0.92 10.02
N ARG A 82 -5.99 0.75 9.24
CA ARG A 82 -4.82 -0.07 9.62
C ARG A 82 -3.94 0.60 10.65
N LEU A 83 -3.89 1.93 10.64
CA LEU A 83 -3.09 2.75 11.56
C LEU A 83 -3.87 3.16 12.82
N GLY A 84 -5.12 2.73 12.96
CA GLY A 84 -5.97 3.14 14.08
C GLY A 84 -6.34 4.62 14.07
N LEU A 85 -6.32 5.27 12.89
CA LEU A 85 -6.74 6.65 12.71
C LEU A 85 -8.22 6.69 12.33
N ASP A 86 -9.05 7.33 13.16
CA ASP A 86 -10.45 7.59 12.86
C ASP A 86 -10.62 8.93 12.13
N LEU A 87 -11.83 9.20 11.64
CA LEU A 87 -12.10 10.44 10.90
C LEU A 87 -11.88 11.70 11.77
N PRO A 88 -12.28 11.74 13.05
CA PRO A 88 -11.96 12.87 13.93
C PRO A 88 -10.45 13.14 14.06
N ALA A 89 -9.61 12.12 14.22
CA ALA A 89 -8.16 12.32 14.27
C ALA A 89 -7.59 12.88 12.97
N ILE A 90 -8.17 12.51 11.83
CA ILE A 90 -7.79 13.06 10.52
C ILE A 90 -8.27 14.51 10.37
N GLU A 91 -9.49 14.81 10.79
CA GLU A 91 -10.05 16.17 10.74
C GLU A 91 -9.25 17.12 11.64
N ASP A 92 -8.86 16.68 12.84
CA ASP A 92 -8.00 17.43 13.75
C ASP A 92 -6.62 17.72 13.14
N ALA A 93 -6.01 16.73 12.48
CA ALA A 93 -4.67 16.87 11.91
C ALA A 93 -4.63 17.63 10.56
N THR A 94 -5.70 17.54 9.76
CA THR A 94 -5.69 18.00 8.34
C THR A 94 -6.75 19.03 8.00
N GLY A 95 -7.75 19.22 8.87
CA GLY A 95 -8.95 20.03 8.59
C GLY A 95 -9.94 19.38 7.62
N CYS A 96 -9.68 18.16 7.13
CA CYS A 96 -10.58 17.48 6.18
C CYS A 96 -11.68 16.70 6.90
N SER A 97 -12.94 16.97 6.58
CA SER A 97 -14.08 16.26 7.15
C SER A 97 -14.40 14.96 6.41
N SER A 98 -13.63 14.58 5.38
CA SER A 98 -13.76 13.28 4.72
C SER A 98 -12.46 12.77 4.09
N PHE A 99 -12.32 11.45 3.96
CA PHE A 99 -11.19 10.84 3.24
C PHE A 99 -11.15 11.20 1.75
N ARG A 100 -12.31 11.51 1.15
CA ARG A 100 -12.39 11.95 -0.24
C ARG A 100 -11.79 13.34 -0.39
N GLU A 101 -12.07 14.22 0.55
CA GLU A 101 -11.53 15.58 0.59
C GLU A 101 -10.02 15.56 0.80
N LEU A 102 -9.53 14.76 1.76
CA LEU A 102 -8.09 14.57 1.97
C LEU A 102 -7.36 14.08 0.70
N ALA A 103 -7.96 13.11 -0.01
CA ALA A 103 -7.44 12.66 -1.31
C ALA A 103 -7.50 13.75 -2.39
N GLY A 104 -8.48 14.66 -2.30
CA GLY A 104 -8.70 15.77 -3.23
C GLY A 104 -7.81 16.99 -3.01
N MET A 105 -7.24 17.17 -1.81
CA MET A 105 -6.32 18.28 -1.52
C MET A 105 -5.11 18.28 -2.45
N ASN A 106 -4.60 17.08 -2.77
CA ASN A 106 -3.42 16.89 -3.57
C ASN A 106 -3.70 15.88 -4.69
N PRO A 107 -4.39 16.29 -5.77
CA PRO A 107 -4.88 15.36 -6.79
C PRO A 107 -3.76 14.70 -7.61
N THR A 108 -2.56 15.30 -7.63
CA THR A 108 -1.37 14.77 -8.30
C THR A 108 -0.54 13.86 -7.40
N TRP A 109 -0.91 13.69 -6.13
CA TRP A 109 -0.16 12.84 -5.23
C TRP A 109 -0.61 11.38 -5.38
N PRO A 110 0.35 10.44 -5.48
CA PRO A 110 0.03 9.03 -5.36
C PRO A 110 -0.43 8.70 -3.94
N LEU A 111 -1.18 7.61 -3.79
CA LEU A 111 -1.60 7.10 -2.49
C LEU A 111 -0.40 6.87 -1.56
N PHE A 112 0.76 6.52 -2.12
CA PHE A 112 2.03 6.42 -1.40
C PHE A 112 2.34 7.64 -0.53
N ALA A 113 2.23 8.85 -1.10
CA ALA A 113 2.59 10.08 -0.40
C ALA A 113 1.58 10.45 0.68
N VAL A 114 0.28 10.29 0.38
CA VAL A 114 -0.77 10.52 1.39
C VAL A 114 -0.66 9.54 2.55
N VAL A 115 -0.32 8.27 2.29
CA VAL A 115 -0.04 7.30 3.36
C VAL A 115 1.22 7.67 4.15
N GLY A 116 2.21 8.31 3.53
CA GLY A 116 3.35 8.91 4.22
C GLY A 116 2.92 9.90 5.31
N LEU A 117 2.04 10.84 4.97
CA LEU A 117 1.48 11.79 5.95
C LEU A 117 0.66 11.09 7.05
N LEU A 118 -0.13 10.07 6.69
CA LEU A 118 -0.86 9.29 7.71
C LEU A 118 0.07 8.60 8.71
N LEU A 119 1.25 8.16 8.26
CA LEU A 119 2.25 7.56 9.13
C LEU A 119 2.89 8.59 10.07
N GLU A 120 3.12 9.81 9.60
CA GLU A 120 3.61 10.92 10.44
C GLU A 120 2.59 11.25 11.54
N ILE A 121 1.31 11.43 11.17
CA ILE A 121 0.22 11.65 12.14
C ILE A 121 0.14 10.50 13.16
N HIS A 122 0.25 9.26 12.70
CA HIS A 122 0.25 8.10 13.58
C HIS A 122 1.45 8.12 14.55
N ALA A 123 2.65 8.44 14.05
CA ALA A 123 3.87 8.49 14.85
C ALA A 123 3.84 9.62 15.90
N GLU A 124 3.36 10.81 15.53
CA GLU A 124 3.21 11.94 16.45
C GLU A 124 2.25 11.62 17.60
N ARG A 125 1.16 10.92 17.31
CA ARG A 125 0.18 10.49 18.32
C ARG A 125 0.69 9.36 19.20
N ALA A 126 1.61 8.54 18.70
CA ALA A 126 2.25 7.48 19.46
C ALA A 126 3.43 7.99 20.31
N ALA A 127 4.04 9.11 19.92
CA ALA A 127 5.11 9.73 20.68
C ALA A 127 4.55 10.36 21.97
N PRO A 128 5.21 10.14 23.12
CA PRO A 128 4.86 10.88 24.33
C PRO A 128 5.14 12.37 24.08
N VAL A 129 4.12 13.21 24.27
CA VAL A 129 4.27 14.67 24.20
C VAL A 129 5.38 15.07 25.19
N PRO A 130 6.50 15.67 24.73
CA PRO A 130 7.50 16.16 25.65
C PRO A 130 6.86 17.27 26.48
N GLN A 131 6.63 17.00 27.77
CA GLN A 131 6.25 18.02 28.73
C GLN A 131 7.45 18.95 28.88
N TYR A 132 7.44 20.08 28.17
CA TYR A 132 8.31 21.19 28.52
C TYR A 132 7.77 21.79 29.82
N ASN A 133 8.51 21.58 30.90
CA ASN A 133 8.29 22.19 32.21
C ASN A 133 8.96 23.57 32.27
#